data_AF-A0A928RMP5-F1
#
_entry.id   AF-A0A928RMP5-F1
#
_cell.length_a   1.000
_cell.length_b   1.000
_cell.length_c   1.000
_cell.angle_alpha   90.00
_cell.angle_beta   90.00
_cell.angle_gamma   90.00
#
_symmetry.space_group_name_H-M   'P 1'
#
loop_
_entity.id
_entity.type
_entity.pdbx_description
1 polymer ?
#
loop_
_entity_poly.entity_id
_entity_poly.type
_entity_poly.pdbx_seq_one_letter_code
_entity_poly.pdbx_strand_id
1 'polypeptide(L)'
;MANDRSINTYHKAFKAYCGQVDSDVSCRSFSQEIANAPQQRLDTTLHRCRINGDWIDRIEEGLSSVSKAIQQNRQFIHQNGEIVIIEKAKRVSKASVAHLAKNSKYITHEPIDDNIIPDKIYMAENQNNYAVYENRFLYLLLTELQTFLEEKYKKINEACSKFKAEVWIDKKIQTENSKIRFALQCKEISDSDEMIYPDKETKVLATRIQNLMRNTDDLLQTGLMVEMSTVDKLKPPVTRTNVLRMDPDFQGAMVLYDFISSYKEDGFILEEVNRTNIPFSLQMQKNFAQLVSMCTYLMHRYGANLDDVLEQMIQEGEGAVIGEQHSSAVETSMSSHEERKPVPNTDIPVQNIDTINELRARLENTQQELERTTQKLYFTAAQLRGVRAQYGLISSEEDYSSKERIEELEQECDAFLSFFGMEWKEAKKKMRRKYLWPKKETKENED
;
A
#
# COMPACT_ATOMS: atom_id res chain seq x y z
N MET A 1 -7.71 -5.88 1.11
CA MET A 1 -7.31 -4.69 1.91
C MET A 1 -7.89 -4.66 3.33
N ALA A 2 -8.78 -5.57 3.72
CA ALA A 2 -9.45 -5.49 5.04
C ALA A 2 -8.60 -6.07 6.20
N ASN A 3 -7.80 -7.11 5.95
CA ASN A 3 -7.04 -7.81 7.00
C ASN A 3 -5.77 -7.04 7.44
N ASP A 4 -5.24 -6.19 6.56
CA ASP A 4 -4.02 -5.42 6.83
C ASP A 4 -4.25 -4.30 7.87
N ARG A 5 -5.45 -3.72 7.90
CA ARG A 5 -5.83 -2.73 8.91
C ARG A 5 -6.12 -3.37 10.25
N SER A 6 -6.75 -4.54 10.29
CA SER A 6 -7.07 -5.24 11.55
C SER A 6 -5.80 -5.68 12.26
N ILE A 7 -4.86 -6.35 11.56
CA ILE A 7 -3.59 -6.81 12.16
C ILE A 7 -2.75 -5.65 12.67
N ASN A 8 -2.60 -4.57 11.89
CA ASN A 8 -1.89 -3.37 12.35
C ASN A 8 -2.56 -2.73 13.58
N THR A 9 -3.89 -2.75 13.65
CA THR A 9 -4.64 -2.24 14.80
C THR A 9 -4.39 -3.12 16.03
N TYR A 10 -4.48 -4.45 15.88
CA TYR A 10 -4.14 -5.39 16.95
C TYR A 10 -2.69 -5.24 17.41
N HIS A 11 -1.74 -5.07 16.49
CA HIS A 11 -0.34 -4.86 16.83
C HIS A 11 -0.12 -3.58 17.65
N LYS A 12 -0.71 -2.46 17.23
CA LYS A 12 -0.64 -1.18 17.96
C LYS A 12 -1.28 -1.29 19.35
N ALA A 13 -2.49 -1.85 19.43
CA ALA A 13 -3.19 -2.04 20.69
C ALA A 13 -2.43 -2.96 21.65
N PHE A 14 -1.91 -4.08 21.14
CA PHE A 14 -1.10 -5.01 21.93
C PHE A 14 0.18 -4.35 22.45
N LYS A 15 0.85 -3.53 21.63
CA LYS A 15 2.06 -2.80 22.05
C LYS A 15 1.74 -1.77 23.15
N ALA A 16 0.64 -1.03 23.03
CA ALA A 16 0.20 -0.07 24.05
C ALA A 16 -0.12 -0.78 25.37
N TYR A 17 -0.86 -1.90 25.30
CA TYR A 17 -1.16 -2.75 26.45
C TYR A 17 0.12 -3.27 27.12
N CYS A 18 1.09 -3.79 26.36
CA CYS A 18 2.37 -4.22 26.92
C CYS A 18 3.08 -3.09 27.66
N GLY A 19 3.09 -1.87 27.10
CA GLY A 19 3.72 -0.71 27.74
C GLY A 19 3.10 -0.33 29.09
N GLN A 20 1.78 -0.41 29.21
CA GLN A 20 1.07 -0.15 30.47
C GLN A 20 1.36 -1.24 31.50
N VAL A 21 1.28 -2.51 31.10
CA VAL A 21 1.51 -3.65 31.99
C VAL A 21 2.95 -3.72 32.47
N ASP A 22 3.91 -3.38 31.62
CA ASP A 22 5.33 -3.36 31.98
C ASP A 22 5.70 -2.19 32.92
N SER A 23 4.86 -1.14 33.03
CA SER A 23 5.08 -0.08 34.03
C SER A 23 4.75 -0.51 35.46
N ASP A 24 3.76 -1.39 35.65
CA ASP A 24 3.32 -1.85 36.96
C ASP A 24 4.17 -3.03 37.48
N VAL A 25 4.69 -2.91 38.70
CA VAL A 25 5.55 -3.91 39.36
C VAL A 25 4.77 -5.19 39.68
N SER A 26 3.50 -5.07 40.07
CA SER A 26 2.62 -6.21 40.41
C SER A 26 2.28 -7.01 39.15
N CYS A 27 1.99 -6.31 38.06
CA CYS A 27 1.73 -6.94 36.76
C CYS A 27 2.97 -7.64 36.18
N ARG A 28 4.16 -7.05 36.36
CA ARG A 28 5.44 -7.64 35.92
C ARG A 28 5.80 -8.91 36.69
N SER A 29 5.69 -8.88 38.03
CA SER A 29 5.99 -10.04 38.88
C SER A 29 5.05 -11.22 38.56
N PHE A 30 3.74 -10.96 38.47
CA PHE A 30 2.77 -11.97 38.07
C PHE A 30 3.04 -12.54 36.67
N SER A 31 3.38 -11.68 35.70
CA SER A 31 3.72 -12.13 34.34
C SER A 31 5.01 -12.96 34.29
N GLN A 32 6.01 -12.67 35.14
CA GLN A 32 7.23 -13.47 35.26
C GLN A 32 6.97 -14.85 35.87
N GLU A 33 6.13 -14.94 36.89
CA GLU A 33 5.71 -16.22 37.49
C GLU A 33 5.03 -17.13 36.45
N ILE A 34 4.17 -16.55 35.61
CA ILE A 34 3.51 -17.27 34.52
C ILE A 34 4.48 -17.65 33.40
N ALA A 35 5.46 -16.80 33.10
CA ALA A 35 6.46 -17.05 32.04
C ALA A 35 7.32 -18.29 32.34
N ASN A 36 7.67 -18.51 33.62
CA ASN A 36 8.55 -19.59 34.09
C ASN A 36 7.91 -21.00 34.08
N ALA A 37 6.63 -21.14 33.74
CA ALA A 37 5.94 -22.44 33.73
C ALA A 37 6.41 -23.35 32.55
N PRO A 38 6.73 -24.64 32.80
CA PRO A 38 7.59 -25.45 31.92
C PRO A 38 6.95 -26.07 30.66
N GLN A 39 5.64 -25.98 30.44
CA GLN A 39 4.95 -26.68 29.32
C GLN A 39 4.39 -25.71 28.27
N GLN A 40 5.17 -25.39 27.23
CA GLN A 40 4.80 -24.47 26.15
C GLN A 40 5.32 -24.96 24.78
N ARG A 41 4.47 -24.95 23.75
CA ARG A 41 4.84 -25.38 22.38
C ARG A 41 4.07 -24.59 21.31
N LEU A 42 4.75 -24.15 20.26
CA LEU A 42 4.16 -23.45 19.12
C LEU A 42 4.76 -24.09 17.88
N ASP A 43 3.91 -24.75 17.11
CA ASP A 43 4.26 -25.26 15.81
C ASP A 43 3.67 -24.33 14.76
N THR A 44 4.52 -23.83 13.87
CA THR A 44 4.10 -22.98 12.76
C THR A 44 4.62 -23.60 11.49
N THR A 45 3.72 -23.93 10.56
CA THR A 45 4.06 -24.40 9.23
C THR A 45 3.82 -23.27 8.26
N LEU A 46 4.91 -22.65 7.80
CA LEU A 46 4.87 -21.59 6.80
C LEU A 46 5.24 -22.18 5.45
N HIS A 47 4.48 -21.88 4.40
CA HIS A 47 4.94 -22.13 3.04
C HIS A 47 5.67 -20.88 2.55
N ARG A 48 7.01 -20.94 2.47
CA ARG A 48 7.81 -19.87 1.87
C ARG A 48 7.80 -20.06 0.35
N CYS A 49 7.33 -19.02 -0.31
CA CYS A 49 7.13 -18.95 -1.74
C CYS A 49 8.28 -18.13 -2.36
N ARG A 50 9.15 -18.76 -3.14
CA ARG A 50 10.26 -18.09 -3.85
C ARG A 50 9.98 -18.09 -5.34
N ILE A 51 9.75 -16.91 -5.92
CA ILE A 51 9.49 -16.75 -7.35
C ILE A 51 10.83 -16.68 -8.07
N ASN A 52 11.00 -17.43 -9.17
CA ASN A 52 12.14 -17.24 -10.06
C ASN A 52 11.93 -15.98 -10.93
N GLY A 53 12.88 -15.05 -10.94
CA GLY A 53 12.82 -13.83 -11.75
C GLY A 53 13.07 -14.06 -13.24
N ASP A 54 13.76 -15.14 -13.62
CA ASP A 54 14.27 -15.33 -15.00
C ASP A 54 13.15 -15.27 -16.05
N TRP A 55 12.01 -15.91 -15.78
CA TRP A 55 10.90 -15.94 -16.73
C TRP A 55 10.16 -14.60 -16.81
N ILE A 56 10.19 -13.81 -15.74
CA ILE A 56 9.62 -12.45 -15.70
C ILE A 56 10.49 -11.53 -16.56
N ASP A 57 11.81 -11.59 -16.39
CA ASP A 57 12.77 -10.77 -17.14
C ASP A 57 12.66 -11.06 -18.65
N ARG A 58 12.57 -12.34 -19.04
CA ARG A 58 12.37 -12.76 -20.44
C ARG A 58 11.08 -12.23 -21.05
N ILE A 59 9.99 -12.19 -20.28
CA ILE A 59 8.70 -11.65 -20.74
C ILE A 59 8.79 -10.13 -20.89
N GLU A 60 9.42 -9.42 -19.95
CA GLU A 60 9.63 -7.97 -20.03
C GLU A 60 10.45 -7.58 -21.28
N GLU A 61 11.53 -8.31 -21.56
CA GLU A 61 12.32 -8.13 -22.78
C GLU A 61 11.49 -8.35 -24.04
N GLY A 62 10.75 -9.47 -24.10
CA GLY A 62 9.91 -9.81 -25.24
C GLY A 62 8.76 -8.81 -25.47
N LEU A 63 8.13 -8.32 -24.40
CA LEU A 63 7.06 -7.32 -24.48
C LEU A 63 7.55 -5.99 -25.05
N SER A 64 8.81 -5.61 -24.82
CA SER A 64 9.40 -4.43 -25.45
C SER A 64 9.40 -4.54 -26.98
N SER A 65 9.79 -5.71 -27.51
CA SER A 65 9.75 -6.00 -28.95
C SER A 65 8.32 -6.07 -29.48
N VAL A 66 7.40 -6.69 -28.74
CA VAL A 66 5.97 -6.76 -29.12
C VAL A 66 5.35 -5.37 -29.21
N SER A 67 5.62 -4.49 -28.24
CA SER A 67 5.12 -3.11 -28.26
C SER A 67 5.59 -2.35 -29.50
N LYS A 68 6.87 -2.49 -29.87
CA LYS A 68 7.42 -1.89 -31.11
C LYS A 68 6.79 -2.49 -32.37
N ALA A 69 6.60 -3.82 -32.42
CA ALA A 69 5.96 -4.49 -33.54
C ALA A 69 4.51 -3.98 -33.78
N ILE A 70 3.76 -3.72 -32.70
CA ILE A 70 2.40 -3.14 -32.78
C ILE A 70 2.45 -1.72 -33.36
N GLN A 71 3.42 -0.90 -32.93
CA GLN A 71 3.58 0.47 -33.44
C GLN A 71 3.88 0.53 -34.94
N GLN A 72 4.45 -0.53 -35.53
CA GLN A 72 4.68 -0.60 -36.97
C GLN A 72 3.38 -0.55 -37.79
N ASN A 73 2.20 -0.80 -37.18
CA ASN A 73 0.87 -0.68 -37.78
C ASN A 73 0.80 -1.24 -39.21
N ARG A 74 1.26 -2.48 -39.37
CA ARG A 74 1.37 -3.12 -40.70
C ARG A 74 -0.02 -3.24 -41.33
N GLN A 75 -0.12 -2.82 -42.59
CA GLN A 75 -1.36 -2.81 -43.34
C GLN A 75 -1.12 -3.29 -44.76
N PHE A 76 -2.09 -4.03 -45.30
CA PHE A 76 -2.13 -4.39 -46.70
C PHE A 76 -3.10 -3.44 -47.42
N ILE A 77 -2.57 -2.64 -48.35
CA ILE A 77 -3.38 -1.67 -49.09
C ILE A 77 -3.96 -2.36 -50.32
N HIS A 78 -5.28 -2.53 -50.37
CA HIS A 78 -5.98 -2.99 -51.55
C HIS A 78 -6.41 -1.79 -52.40
N GLN A 79 -6.08 -1.79 -53.68
CA GLN A 79 -6.54 -0.76 -54.62
C GLN A 79 -7.79 -1.27 -55.33
N ASN A 80 -8.96 -0.89 -54.82
CA ASN A 80 -10.23 -1.16 -55.49
C ASN A 80 -10.58 0.05 -56.33
N GLY A 81 -10.76 -0.16 -57.63
CA GLY A 81 -11.11 0.94 -58.52
C GLY A 81 -12.48 0.78 -59.17
N GLU A 82 -13.25 1.86 -59.13
CA GLU A 82 -14.59 1.95 -59.67
C GLU A 82 -14.65 3.02 -60.78
N ILE A 83 -15.51 2.82 -61.77
CA ILE A 83 -15.75 3.82 -62.82
C ILE A 83 -16.92 4.70 -62.40
N VAL A 84 -16.63 5.95 -62.09
CA VAL A 84 -17.59 6.91 -61.55
C VAL A 84 -17.83 8.02 -62.58
N ILE A 85 -19.02 8.62 -62.57
CA ILE A 85 -19.31 9.82 -63.38
C ILE A 85 -18.36 10.95 -62.94
N ILE A 86 -17.84 11.73 -63.90
CA ILE A 86 -16.82 12.76 -63.64
C ILE A 86 -17.22 13.74 -62.54
N GLU A 87 -18.50 14.11 -62.46
CA GLU A 87 -19.05 15.04 -61.45
C GLU A 87 -18.95 14.50 -60.01
N LYS A 88 -18.93 13.17 -59.84
CA LYS A 88 -18.84 12.50 -58.54
C LYS A 88 -17.40 12.12 -58.19
N ALA A 89 -16.46 12.29 -59.11
CA ALA A 89 -15.07 11.93 -58.88
C ALA A 89 -14.38 12.98 -57.98
N LYS A 90 -13.94 12.55 -56.79
CA LYS A 90 -13.27 13.43 -55.83
C LYS A 90 -11.76 13.64 -56.10
N ARG A 91 -11.06 12.60 -56.57
CA ARG A 91 -9.61 12.64 -56.87
C ARG A 91 -9.29 11.80 -58.09
N VAL A 92 -8.38 12.30 -58.92
CA VAL A 92 -7.89 11.63 -60.14
C VAL A 92 -6.46 11.17 -59.90
N SER A 93 -6.18 9.90 -60.19
CA SER A 93 -4.85 9.30 -60.04
C SER A 93 -4.18 9.07 -61.41
N LYS A 94 -2.89 8.75 -61.42
CA LYS A 94 -2.20 8.33 -62.67
C LYS A 94 -2.86 7.10 -63.32
N ALA A 95 -3.38 6.19 -62.50
CA ALA A 95 -4.13 5.03 -62.98
C ALA A 95 -5.46 5.43 -63.62
N SER A 96 -6.12 6.46 -63.10
CA SER A 96 -7.34 7.06 -63.67
C SER A 96 -7.12 7.58 -65.08
N VAL A 97 -6.04 8.35 -65.29
CA VAL A 97 -5.67 8.90 -66.60
C VAL A 97 -5.28 7.79 -67.57
N ALA A 98 -4.49 6.81 -67.11
CA ALA A 98 -4.11 5.66 -67.93
C ALA A 98 -5.31 4.80 -68.35
N HIS A 99 -6.29 4.63 -67.46
CA HIS A 99 -7.54 3.91 -67.76
C HIS A 99 -8.39 4.67 -68.77
N LEU A 100 -8.50 6.00 -68.64
CA LEU A 100 -9.24 6.85 -69.58
C LEU A 100 -8.61 6.82 -70.98
N ALA A 101 -7.28 6.94 -71.06
CA ALA A 101 -6.54 6.88 -72.33
C ALA A 101 -6.73 5.55 -73.08
N LYS A 102 -6.97 4.45 -72.37
CA LYS A 102 -7.25 3.12 -72.95
C LYS A 102 -8.72 2.92 -73.33
N ASN A 103 -9.63 3.75 -72.82
CA ASN A 103 -11.08 3.56 -72.95
C ASN A 103 -11.74 4.85 -73.47
N SER A 104 -11.57 5.13 -74.77
CA SER A 104 -12.16 6.30 -75.45
C SER A 104 -13.69 6.39 -75.34
N LYS A 105 -14.36 5.27 -75.09
CA LYS A 105 -15.82 5.18 -74.82
C LYS A 105 -16.32 5.99 -73.63
N TYR A 106 -15.43 6.53 -72.79
CA TYR A 106 -15.80 7.39 -71.67
C TYR A 106 -15.61 8.88 -71.96
N ILE A 107 -15.27 9.23 -73.20
CA ILE A 107 -15.10 10.59 -73.71
C ILE A 107 -16.21 10.81 -74.73
N THR A 108 -17.33 11.39 -74.31
CA THR A 108 -18.53 11.52 -75.17
C THR A 108 -18.83 12.96 -75.56
N HIS A 109 -18.24 13.94 -74.88
CA HIS A 109 -18.45 15.34 -75.21
C HIS A 109 -17.57 15.80 -76.38
N GLU A 110 -18.18 16.52 -77.32
CA GLU A 110 -17.45 17.28 -78.34
C GLU A 110 -16.53 18.31 -77.64
N PRO A 111 -15.31 18.51 -78.14
CA PRO A 111 -14.36 19.42 -77.51
C PRO A 111 -14.93 20.84 -77.46
N ILE A 112 -15.08 21.35 -76.24
CA ILE A 112 -15.43 22.74 -75.98
C ILE A 112 -14.11 23.47 -75.74
N ASP A 113 -13.81 24.48 -76.56
CA ASP A 113 -12.56 25.26 -76.48
C ASP A 113 -11.29 24.37 -76.44
N ASP A 114 -11.15 23.44 -77.40
CA ASP A 114 -10.05 22.47 -77.52
C ASP A 114 -9.83 21.53 -76.31
N ASN A 115 -10.71 21.55 -75.30
CA ASN A 115 -10.63 20.71 -74.12
C ASN A 115 -11.58 19.52 -74.19
N ILE A 116 -11.04 18.33 -73.94
CA ILE A 116 -11.78 17.07 -73.92
C ILE A 116 -12.27 16.79 -72.50
N ILE A 117 -13.59 16.68 -72.30
CA ILE A 117 -14.21 16.39 -71.00
C ILE A 117 -14.77 14.96 -71.00
N PRO A 118 -14.30 14.06 -70.12
CA PRO A 118 -14.82 12.70 -70.03
C PRO A 118 -16.11 12.63 -69.19
N ASP A 119 -17.04 11.74 -69.54
CA ASP A 119 -18.29 11.51 -68.79
C ASP A 119 -18.04 10.66 -67.54
N LYS A 120 -17.12 9.70 -67.65
CA LYS A 120 -16.79 8.73 -66.61
C LYS A 120 -15.28 8.59 -66.46
N ILE A 121 -14.83 8.44 -65.22
CA ILE A 121 -13.42 8.31 -64.88
C ILE A 121 -13.22 7.19 -63.87
N TYR A 122 -12.13 6.43 -64.03
CA TYR A 122 -11.74 5.41 -63.07
C TYR A 122 -11.21 6.06 -61.81
N MET A 123 -11.76 5.72 -60.65
CA MET A 123 -11.40 6.23 -59.34
C MET A 123 -10.87 5.05 -58.54
N ALA A 124 -9.60 5.10 -58.15
CA ALA A 124 -8.98 4.08 -57.32
C ALA A 124 -9.08 4.50 -55.85
N GLU A 125 -9.83 3.74 -55.05
CA GLU A 125 -9.86 3.87 -53.61
C GLU A 125 -8.84 2.89 -52.98
N ASN A 126 -8.02 3.43 -52.09
CA ASN A 126 -7.12 2.62 -51.27
C ASN A 126 -7.88 2.19 -50.01
N GLN A 127 -8.17 0.90 -49.88
CA GLN A 127 -8.69 0.31 -48.66
C GLN A 127 -7.54 -0.32 -47.88
N ASN A 128 -7.34 0.11 -46.64
CA ASN A 128 -6.31 -0.45 -45.76
C ASN A 128 -6.91 -1.68 -45.05
N ASN A 129 -6.30 -2.84 -45.24
CA ASN A 129 -6.64 -4.06 -44.54
C ASN A 129 -5.56 -4.36 -43.50
N TYR A 130 -5.91 -4.24 -42.23
CA TYR A 130 -5.01 -4.51 -41.10
C TYR A 130 -4.97 -5.99 -40.70
N ALA A 131 -5.84 -6.84 -41.26
CA ALA A 131 -5.95 -8.26 -40.94
C ALA A 131 -4.85 -9.14 -41.57
N VAL A 132 -3.61 -8.61 -41.59
CA VAL A 132 -2.40 -9.28 -42.08
C VAL A 132 -1.98 -10.37 -41.09
N TYR A 133 -1.35 -11.44 -41.59
CA TYR A 133 -0.93 -12.60 -40.81
C TYR A 133 -0.15 -12.22 -39.54
N GLU A 134 0.81 -11.29 -39.67
CA GLU A 134 1.66 -10.84 -38.57
C GLU A 134 0.88 -10.14 -37.45
N ASN A 135 -0.13 -9.33 -37.78
CA ASN A 135 -0.97 -8.67 -36.77
C ASN A 135 -1.87 -9.68 -36.05
N ARG A 136 -2.37 -10.69 -36.77
CA ARG A 136 -3.11 -11.80 -36.16
C ARG A 136 -2.22 -12.64 -35.23
N PHE A 137 -0.94 -12.80 -35.59
CA PHE A 137 0.04 -13.45 -34.73
C PHE A 137 0.30 -12.65 -33.44
N LEU A 138 0.47 -11.32 -33.53
CA LEU A 138 0.64 -10.47 -32.34
C LEU A 138 -0.57 -10.57 -31.40
N TYR A 139 -1.78 -10.58 -31.95
CA TYR A 139 -3.01 -10.76 -31.16
C TYR A 139 -3.06 -12.14 -30.48
N LEU A 140 -2.70 -13.22 -31.19
CA LEU A 140 -2.57 -14.56 -30.60
C LEU A 140 -1.55 -14.56 -29.45
N LEU A 141 -0.34 -14.02 -29.69
CA LEU A 141 0.72 -13.96 -28.70
C LEU A 141 0.29 -13.23 -27.43
N LEU A 142 -0.32 -12.04 -27.55
CA LEU A 142 -0.78 -11.27 -26.40
C LEU A 142 -1.88 -12.01 -25.62
N THR A 143 -2.80 -12.68 -26.32
CA THR A 143 -3.87 -13.46 -25.67
C THR A 143 -3.33 -14.67 -24.91
N GLU A 144 -2.39 -15.40 -25.52
CA GLU A 144 -1.71 -16.53 -24.88
C GLU A 144 -0.84 -16.07 -23.70
N LEU A 145 -0.13 -14.95 -23.84
CA LEU A 145 0.65 -14.34 -22.76
C LEU A 145 -0.23 -13.92 -21.59
N GLN A 146 -1.36 -13.26 -21.85
CA GLN A 146 -2.31 -12.86 -20.81
C GLN A 146 -2.79 -14.08 -20.01
N THR A 147 -3.20 -15.13 -20.72
CA THR A 147 -3.64 -16.40 -20.11
C THR A 147 -2.53 -17.02 -19.27
N PHE A 148 -1.32 -17.09 -19.82
CA PHE A 148 -0.14 -17.59 -19.12
C PHE A 148 0.14 -16.81 -17.82
N LEU A 149 0.14 -15.48 -17.88
CA LEU A 149 0.39 -14.63 -16.71
C LEU A 149 -0.69 -14.78 -15.64
N GLU A 150 -1.96 -14.83 -16.04
CA GLU A 150 -3.09 -15.05 -15.13
C GLU A 150 -3.00 -16.38 -14.39
N GLU A 151 -2.72 -17.47 -15.12
CA GLU A 151 -2.55 -18.79 -14.53
C GLU A 151 -1.37 -18.86 -13.55
N LYS A 152 -0.22 -18.29 -13.92
CA LYS A 152 0.98 -18.26 -13.07
C LYS A 152 0.74 -17.40 -11.83
N TYR A 153 0.19 -16.21 -12.01
CA TYR A 153 -0.12 -15.32 -10.90
C TYR A 153 -1.10 -15.96 -9.92
N LYS A 154 -2.16 -16.61 -10.42
CA LYS A 154 -3.11 -17.34 -9.60
C LYS A 154 -2.45 -18.45 -8.78
N LYS A 155 -1.64 -19.31 -9.43
CA LYS A 155 -0.90 -20.38 -8.75
C LYS A 155 0.06 -19.86 -7.68
N ILE A 156 0.81 -18.80 -7.99
CA ILE A 156 1.71 -18.13 -7.05
C ILE A 156 0.91 -17.64 -5.84
N ASN A 157 -0.19 -16.92 -6.09
CA ASN A 157 -1.00 -16.36 -5.01
C ASN A 157 -1.62 -17.46 -4.13
N GLU A 158 -2.20 -18.50 -4.72
CA GLU A 158 -2.75 -19.65 -3.98
C GLU A 158 -1.68 -20.40 -3.17
N ALA A 159 -0.46 -20.48 -3.68
CA ALA A 159 0.62 -21.18 -3.03
C ALA A 159 1.25 -20.35 -1.90
N CYS A 160 1.43 -19.05 -2.13
CA CYS A 160 1.94 -18.13 -1.13
C CYS A 160 0.89 -17.88 -0.02
N SER A 161 -0.42 -17.84 -0.32
CA SER A 161 -1.49 -17.55 0.65
C SER A 161 -1.85 -18.67 1.62
N LYS A 162 -1.19 -19.83 1.56
CA LYS A 162 -1.42 -20.95 2.48
C LYS A 162 -0.65 -20.76 3.78
N PHE A 163 -1.38 -20.61 4.88
CA PHE A 163 -0.85 -20.50 6.24
C PHE A 163 -1.42 -21.58 7.14
N LYS A 164 -0.55 -22.25 7.89
CA LYS A 164 -0.96 -23.19 8.94
C LYS A 164 -0.19 -22.90 10.22
N ALA A 165 -0.90 -22.59 11.30
CA ALA A 165 -0.31 -22.41 12.61
C ALA A 165 -1.08 -23.21 13.67
N GLU A 166 -0.35 -23.83 14.58
CA GLU A 166 -0.92 -24.54 15.73
C GLU A 166 -0.17 -24.15 17.02
N VAL A 167 -0.87 -23.48 17.92
CA VAL A 167 -0.35 -23.07 19.23
C VAL A 167 -0.88 -24.03 20.29
N TRP A 168 0.00 -24.56 21.14
CA TRP A 168 -0.37 -25.39 22.29
C TRP A 168 0.31 -24.93 23.58
N ILE A 169 -0.49 -24.59 24.59
CA ILE A 169 -0.02 -24.09 25.88
C ILE A 169 -0.75 -24.86 26.98
N ASP A 170 -0.02 -25.46 27.93
CA ASP A 170 -0.59 -25.98 29.19
C ASP A 170 0.25 -25.44 30.34
N LYS A 171 -0.27 -24.44 31.04
CA LYS A 171 0.38 -23.83 32.20
C LYS A 171 -0.36 -24.18 33.48
N LYS A 172 0.42 -24.56 34.49
CA LYS A 172 -0.04 -24.69 35.88
C LYS A 172 0.69 -23.64 36.69
N ILE A 173 -0.05 -22.69 37.24
CA ILE A 173 0.45 -21.56 38.01
C ILE A 173 -0.09 -21.71 39.43
N GLN A 174 0.79 -21.61 40.41
CA GLN A 174 0.43 -21.53 41.82
C GLN A 174 1.03 -20.25 42.37
N THR A 175 0.16 -19.37 42.82
CA THR A 175 0.49 -18.16 43.58
C THR A 175 0.07 -18.40 45.03
N GLU A 176 0.52 -17.57 45.98
CA GLU A 176 0.17 -17.70 47.41
C GLU A 176 -1.34 -17.82 47.64
N ASN A 177 -2.14 -17.10 46.85
CA ASN A 177 -3.59 -16.99 47.02
C ASN A 177 -4.41 -17.68 45.92
N SER A 178 -3.79 -18.29 44.91
CA SER A 178 -4.54 -18.83 43.76
C SER A 178 -3.85 -20.01 43.07
N LYS A 179 -4.67 -20.89 42.49
CA LYS A 179 -4.23 -22.00 41.64
C LYS A 179 -4.89 -21.85 40.29
N ILE A 180 -4.11 -21.60 39.25
CA ILE A 180 -4.60 -21.37 37.89
C ILE A 180 -4.06 -22.48 36.99
N ARG A 181 -4.96 -23.15 36.26
CA ARG A 181 -4.58 -24.01 35.15
C ARG A 181 -5.08 -23.36 33.87
N PHE A 182 -4.15 -23.07 32.96
CA PHE A 182 -4.44 -22.47 31.68
C PHE A 182 -4.03 -23.41 30.55
N ALA A 183 -5.01 -23.90 29.79
CA ALA A 183 -4.78 -24.73 28.62
C ALA A 183 -5.35 -24.04 27.37
N LEU A 184 -4.53 -23.88 26.33
CA LEU A 184 -4.91 -23.29 25.06
C LEU A 184 -4.43 -24.18 23.92
N GLN A 185 -5.34 -24.53 23.03
CA GLN A 185 -5.02 -25.07 21.71
C GLN A 185 -5.71 -24.18 20.68
N CYS A 186 -4.92 -23.57 19.80
CA CYS A 186 -5.42 -22.76 18.71
C CYS A 186 -4.81 -23.26 17.41
N LYS A 187 -5.66 -23.58 16.43
CA LYS A 187 -5.24 -24.04 15.11
C LYS A 187 -5.84 -23.13 14.05
N GLU A 188 -4.99 -22.50 13.27
CA GLU A 188 -5.36 -21.66 12.16
C GLU A 188 -4.93 -22.31 10.86
N ILE A 189 -5.87 -22.41 9.93
CA ILE A 189 -5.63 -22.80 8.54
C ILE A 189 -6.26 -21.69 7.70
N SER A 190 -5.42 -20.96 6.97
CA SER A 190 -5.87 -19.94 6.03
C SER A 190 -5.42 -20.31 4.63
N ASP A 191 -6.38 -20.28 3.70
CA ASP A 191 -6.16 -20.55 2.27
C ASP A 191 -6.11 -19.26 1.44
N SER A 192 -6.33 -18.10 2.05
CA SER A 192 -6.43 -16.80 1.37
C SER A 192 -6.03 -15.66 2.29
N ASP A 193 -4.83 -15.73 2.86
CA ASP A 193 -4.31 -14.55 3.56
C ASP A 193 -3.59 -13.62 2.57
N GLU A 194 -3.95 -12.34 2.64
CA GLU A 194 -3.46 -11.27 1.77
C GLU A 194 -2.02 -10.86 2.14
N MET A 195 -1.52 -11.34 3.29
CA MET A 195 -0.23 -10.99 3.89
C MET A 195 0.73 -12.17 4.02
N ILE A 196 1.07 -12.82 2.91
CA ILE A 196 2.10 -13.88 2.90
C ILE A 196 3.01 -13.76 1.68
N TYR A 197 3.57 -12.57 1.49
CA TYR A 197 4.90 -12.49 0.88
C TYR A 197 5.88 -12.32 2.05
N PRO A 198 6.38 -13.41 2.66
CA PRO A 198 7.25 -13.33 3.83
C PRO A 198 8.53 -12.54 3.55
N ASP A 199 8.93 -12.51 2.27
CA ASP A 199 10.12 -11.83 1.79
C ASP A 199 9.73 -10.64 0.89
N LYS A 200 10.39 -9.49 1.11
CA LYS A 200 10.18 -8.25 0.33
C LYS A 200 10.38 -8.49 -1.17
N GLU A 201 11.32 -9.36 -1.52
CA GLU A 201 11.64 -9.73 -2.91
C GLU A 201 10.45 -10.42 -3.61
N THR A 202 9.82 -11.41 -2.97
CA THR A 202 8.66 -12.11 -3.55
C THR A 202 7.50 -11.13 -3.80
N LYS A 203 7.30 -10.15 -2.90
CA LYS A 203 6.29 -9.10 -3.08
C LYS A 203 6.59 -8.21 -4.29
N VAL A 204 7.85 -7.82 -4.48
CA VAL A 204 8.28 -7.02 -5.63
C VAL A 204 8.05 -7.79 -6.94
N LEU A 205 8.46 -9.07 -7.00
CA LEU A 205 8.26 -9.91 -8.19
C LEU A 205 6.77 -10.14 -8.49
N ALA A 206 5.93 -10.40 -7.48
CA ALA A 206 4.48 -10.51 -7.68
C ALA A 206 3.86 -9.22 -8.23
N THR A 207 4.32 -8.06 -7.75
CA THR A 207 3.89 -6.75 -8.27
C THR A 207 4.32 -6.55 -9.73
N ARG A 208 5.53 -7.00 -10.10
CA ARG A 208 5.99 -6.98 -11.50
C ARG A 208 5.09 -7.81 -12.40
N ILE A 209 4.70 -9.02 -11.97
CA ILE A 209 3.76 -9.87 -12.72
C ILE A 209 2.42 -9.16 -12.93
N GLN A 210 1.87 -8.51 -11.90
CA GLN A 210 0.64 -7.73 -12.04
C GLN A 210 0.78 -6.58 -13.04
N ASN A 211 1.94 -5.89 -13.03
CA ASN A 211 2.22 -4.83 -14.00
C ASN A 211 2.34 -5.39 -15.43
N LEU A 212 2.96 -6.56 -15.62
CA LEU A 212 3.02 -7.23 -16.92
C LEU A 212 1.64 -7.59 -17.45
N MET A 213 0.74 -8.08 -16.58
CA MET A 213 -0.65 -8.37 -16.95
C MET A 213 -1.37 -7.10 -17.40
N ARG A 214 -1.22 -6.00 -16.66
CA ARG A 214 -1.81 -4.70 -17.03
C ARG A 214 -1.26 -4.19 -18.36
N ASN A 215 0.07 -4.23 -18.53
CA ASN A 215 0.70 -3.81 -19.78
C ASN A 215 0.23 -4.66 -20.97
N THR A 216 0.05 -5.97 -20.78
CA THR A 216 -0.44 -6.88 -21.81
C THR A 216 -1.89 -6.57 -22.18
N ASP A 217 -2.75 -6.32 -21.19
CA ASP A 217 -4.13 -5.87 -21.41
C ASP A 217 -4.16 -4.51 -22.14
N ASP A 218 -3.36 -3.53 -21.72
CA ASP A 218 -3.25 -2.23 -22.39
C ASP A 218 -2.85 -2.37 -23.87
N LEU A 219 -1.94 -3.30 -24.19
CA LEU A 219 -1.57 -3.61 -25.57
C LEU A 219 -2.72 -4.26 -26.34
N LEU A 220 -3.50 -5.15 -25.72
CA LEU A 220 -4.71 -5.75 -26.31
C LEU A 220 -5.80 -4.72 -26.58
N GLN A 221 -5.89 -3.65 -25.78
CA GLN A 221 -6.84 -2.54 -25.98
C GLN A 221 -6.41 -1.54 -27.06
N THR A 222 -5.23 -1.70 -27.67
CA THR A 222 -4.83 -0.83 -28.80
C THR A 222 -5.77 -0.98 -29.99
N GLY A 223 -6.00 0.10 -30.74
CA GLY A 223 -6.95 0.09 -31.87
C GLY A 223 -6.70 -1.02 -32.90
N LEU A 224 -5.43 -1.33 -33.17
CA LEU A 224 -5.04 -2.43 -34.04
C LEU A 224 -5.47 -3.79 -33.48
N MET A 225 -5.20 -4.07 -32.20
CA MET A 225 -5.53 -5.35 -31.56
C MET A 225 -7.04 -5.52 -31.36
N VAL A 226 -7.77 -4.44 -31.10
CA VAL A 226 -9.24 -4.43 -31.07
C VAL A 226 -9.81 -4.81 -32.43
N GLU A 227 -9.27 -4.25 -33.53
CA GLU A 227 -9.67 -4.67 -34.88
C GLU A 227 -9.35 -6.16 -35.12
N MET A 228 -8.18 -6.63 -34.69
CA MET A 228 -7.79 -8.04 -34.83
C MET A 228 -8.67 -9.00 -34.01
N SER A 229 -9.28 -8.54 -32.92
CA SER A 229 -10.20 -9.36 -32.12
C SER A 229 -11.47 -9.78 -32.87
N THR A 230 -11.86 -9.01 -33.88
CA THR A 230 -13.03 -9.31 -34.73
C THR A 230 -12.71 -10.28 -35.87
N VAL A 231 -11.42 -10.49 -36.14
CA VAL A 231 -10.92 -11.34 -37.21
C VAL A 231 -10.71 -12.77 -36.69
N ASP A 232 -10.86 -13.75 -37.58
CA ASP A 232 -10.59 -15.16 -37.24
C ASP A 232 -9.21 -15.35 -36.62
N LYS A 233 -9.23 -15.93 -35.40
CA LYS A 233 -8.03 -16.18 -34.60
C LYS A 233 -7.09 -17.15 -35.32
N LEU A 234 -5.82 -16.81 -35.32
CA LEU A 234 -4.75 -17.67 -35.81
C LEU A 234 -4.62 -18.88 -34.87
N LYS A 235 -4.53 -20.08 -35.45
CA LYS A 235 -4.41 -21.33 -34.69
C LYS A 235 -2.98 -21.86 -34.78
N PRO A 236 -2.40 -22.39 -33.69
CA PRO A 236 -1.14 -23.12 -33.76
C PRO A 236 -1.23 -24.31 -34.73
N PRO A 237 -0.15 -24.67 -35.45
CA PRO A 237 1.20 -24.10 -35.37
C PRO A 237 1.38 -22.78 -36.15
N VAL A 238 2.13 -21.84 -35.57
CA VAL A 238 2.49 -20.58 -36.22
C VAL A 238 3.55 -20.81 -37.29
N THR A 239 3.29 -20.40 -38.53
CA THR A 239 4.26 -20.47 -39.63
C THR A 239 5.18 -19.26 -39.58
N ARG A 240 6.50 -19.48 -39.55
CA ARG A 240 7.49 -18.40 -39.58
C ARG A 240 7.58 -17.77 -40.98
N THR A 241 6.88 -16.66 -41.18
CA THR A 241 6.96 -15.86 -42.42
C THR A 241 8.29 -15.10 -42.50
N ASN A 242 8.58 -14.50 -43.65
CA ASN A 242 9.78 -13.67 -43.80
C ASN A 242 9.80 -12.49 -42.82
N VAL A 243 8.64 -11.90 -42.50
CA VAL A 243 8.55 -10.81 -41.53
C VAL A 243 8.89 -11.32 -40.14
N LEU A 244 8.30 -12.44 -39.72
CA LEU A 244 8.61 -13.07 -38.41
C LEU A 244 10.07 -13.53 -38.29
N ARG A 245 10.78 -13.73 -39.40
CA ARG A 245 12.18 -14.17 -39.42
C ARG A 245 13.19 -13.04 -39.48
N MET A 246 12.89 -11.97 -40.23
CA MET A 246 13.87 -10.95 -40.62
C MET A 246 13.69 -9.62 -39.89
N ASP A 247 12.48 -9.31 -39.42
CA ASP A 247 12.22 -8.09 -38.66
C ASP A 247 12.61 -8.31 -37.18
N PRO A 248 13.52 -7.50 -36.59
CA PRO A 248 13.98 -7.69 -35.22
C PRO A 248 12.86 -7.68 -34.17
N ASP A 249 11.83 -6.85 -34.36
CA ASP A 249 10.73 -6.72 -33.40
C ASP A 249 9.83 -7.96 -33.43
N PHE A 250 9.53 -8.46 -34.63
CA PHE A 250 8.76 -9.69 -34.79
C PHE A 250 9.56 -10.96 -34.45
N GLN A 251 10.88 -10.92 -34.63
CA GLN A 251 11.76 -11.99 -34.15
C GLN A 251 11.71 -12.08 -32.62
N GLY A 252 11.77 -10.94 -31.92
CA GLY A 252 11.60 -10.87 -30.46
C GLY A 252 10.23 -11.39 -30.01
N ALA A 253 9.16 -11.02 -30.71
CA ALA A 253 7.81 -11.53 -30.46
C ALA A 253 7.72 -13.06 -30.67
N MET A 254 8.37 -13.59 -31.70
CA MET A 254 8.41 -15.04 -31.95
C MET A 254 9.18 -15.79 -30.87
N VAL A 255 10.30 -15.24 -30.39
CA VAL A 255 11.07 -15.82 -29.27
C VAL A 255 10.21 -15.86 -27.99
N LEU A 256 9.45 -14.80 -27.72
CA LEU A 256 8.52 -14.77 -26.59
C LEU A 256 7.41 -15.82 -26.72
N TYR A 257 6.83 -15.98 -27.92
CA TYR A 257 5.83 -17.00 -28.19
C TYR A 257 6.36 -18.42 -27.95
N ASP A 258 7.55 -18.71 -28.50
CA ASP A 258 8.21 -20.01 -28.34
C ASP A 258 8.55 -20.28 -26.86
N PHE A 259 8.96 -19.24 -26.12
CA PHE A 259 9.20 -19.33 -24.68
C PHE A 259 7.94 -19.69 -23.90
N ILE A 260 6.85 -18.93 -24.05
CA ILE A 260 5.58 -19.19 -23.34
C ILE A 260 5.05 -20.59 -23.66
N SER A 261 5.11 -20.99 -24.94
CA SER A 261 4.62 -22.29 -25.40
C SER A 261 5.44 -23.47 -24.87
N SER A 262 6.73 -23.27 -24.61
CA SER A 262 7.64 -24.32 -24.12
C SER A 262 7.81 -24.33 -22.59
N TYR A 263 7.36 -23.27 -21.90
CA TYR A 263 7.53 -23.10 -20.47
C TYR A 263 6.57 -23.99 -19.66
N LYS A 264 7.08 -25.13 -19.17
CA LYS A 264 6.30 -26.12 -18.41
C LYS A 264 6.39 -25.96 -16.89
N GLU A 265 7.39 -25.25 -16.39
CA GLU A 265 7.61 -25.09 -14.95
C GLU A 265 6.59 -24.13 -14.34
N ASP A 266 6.31 -24.24 -13.05
CA ASP A 266 5.39 -23.31 -12.36
C ASP A 266 6.00 -21.92 -12.13
N GLY A 267 7.33 -21.78 -12.22
CA GLY A 267 8.04 -20.49 -12.10
C GLY A 267 8.24 -20.01 -10.66
N PHE A 268 7.92 -20.85 -9.68
CA PHE A 268 8.19 -20.60 -8.26
C PHE A 268 8.51 -21.91 -7.53
N ILE A 269 9.23 -21.80 -6.42
CA ILE A 269 9.59 -22.90 -5.52
C ILE A 269 8.83 -22.69 -4.21
N LEU A 270 8.20 -23.76 -3.73
CA LEU A 270 7.57 -23.80 -2.41
C LEU A 270 8.47 -24.54 -1.43
N GLU A 271 8.91 -23.83 -0.41
CA GLU A 271 9.61 -24.39 0.73
C GLU A 271 8.64 -24.47 1.91
N GLU A 272 8.31 -25.67 2.36
CA GLU A 272 7.59 -25.83 3.62
C GLU A 272 8.56 -25.61 4.79
N VAL A 273 8.43 -24.47 5.44
CA VAL A 273 9.22 -24.07 6.60
C VAL A 273 8.43 -24.41 7.85
N ASN A 274 8.70 -25.59 8.40
CA ASN A 274 8.23 -26.00 9.71
C ASN A 274 9.09 -25.33 10.79
N ARG A 275 8.47 -24.49 11.63
CA ARG A 275 9.07 -23.84 12.79
C ARG A 275 8.42 -24.37 14.05
N THR A 276 9.20 -25.07 14.86
CA THR A 276 8.79 -25.47 16.20
C THR A 276 9.52 -24.60 17.20
N ASN A 277 8.79 -23.70 17.87
CA ASN A 277 9.34 -22.83 18.90
C ASN A 277 9.20 -23.53 20.26
N ILE A 278 10.27 -24.24 20.66
CA ILE A 278 10.38 -24.88 21.98
C ILE A 278 11.83 -24.72 22.49
N PRO A 279 12.06 -24.15 23.68
CA PRO A 279 11.09 -23.38 24.45
C PRO A 279 10.71 -22.08 23.72
N PHE A 280 9.63 -21.42 24.12
CA PHE A 280 9.34 -20.06 23.65
C PHE A 280 10.52 -19.13 23.94
N SER A 281 10.78 -18.18 23.04
CA SER A 281 11.72 -17.09 23.34
C SER A 281 11.23 -16.30 24.55
N LEU A 282 12.15 -15.64 25.27
CA LEU A 282 11.79 -14.85 26.47
C LEU A 282 10.66 -13.85 26.18
N GLN A 283 10.67 -13.22 24.99
CA GLN A 283 9.61 -12.31 24.57
C GLN A 283 8.27 -13.02 24.34
N MET A 284 8.28 -14.18 23.69
CA MET A 284 7.07 -14.98 23.49
C MET A 284 6.50 -15.48 24.82
N GLN A 285 7.34 -15.94 25.74
CA GLN A 285 6.91 -16.36 27.08
C GLN A 285 6.19 -15.23 27.82
N LYS A 286 6.75 -14.01 27.76
CA LYS A 286 6.13 -12.80 28.34
C LYS A 286 4.80 -12.46 27.67
N ASN A 287 4.76 -12.41 26.33
CA ASN A 287 3.54 -12.09 25.59
C ASN A 287 2.41 -13.11 25.87
N PHE A 288 2.71 -14.40 25.92
CA PHE A 288 1.73 -15.42 26.27
C PHE A 288 1.39 -15.44 27.77
N ALA A 289 2.29 -15.00 28.65
CA ALA A 289 1.96 -14.78 30.05
C ALA A 289 0.90 -13.68 30.22
N GLN A 290 1.03 -12.59 29.47
CA GLN A 290 0.03 -11.52 29.46
C GLN A 290 -1.35 -12.00 28.97
N LEU A 291 -1.41 -12.92 27.99
CA LEU A 291 -2.67 -13.56 27.59
C LEU A 291 -3.36 -14.24 28.78
N VAL A 292 -2.60 -15.01 29.58
CA VAL A 292 -3.13 -15.66 30.78
C VAL A 292 -3.60 -14.62 31.80
N SER A 293 -2.82 -13.56 32.01
CA SER A 293 -3.21 -12.45 32.90
C SER A 293 -4.52 -11.79 32.46
N MET A 294 -4.70 -11.55 31.15
CA MET A 294 -5.94 -11.00 30.60
C MET A 294 -7.12 -11.94 30.77
N CYS A 295 -6.95 -13.25 30.50
CA CYS A 295 -8.01 -14.22 30.75
C CYS A 295 -8.40 -14.25 32.23
N THR A 296 -7.43 -14.22 33.14
CA THR A 296 -7.68 -14.15 34.59
C THR A 296 -8.42 -12.88 34.98
N TYR A 297 -8.01 -11.72 34.46
CA TYR A 297 -8.72 -10.46 34.66
C TYR A 297 -10.19 -10.53 34.18
N LEU A 298 -10.43 -11.01 32.96
CA LEU A 298 -11.80 -11.13 32.42
C LEU A 298 -12.64 -12.09 33.25
N MET A 299 -12.06 -13.19 33.74
CA MET A 299 -12.74 -14.12 34.66
C MET A 299 -13.13 -13.43 35.97
N HIS A 300 -12.25 -12.61 36.56
CA HIS A 300 -12.59 -11.86 37.78
C HIS A 300 -13.61 -10.75 37.52
N ARG A 301 -13.43 -9.99 36.44
CA ARG A 301 -14.32 -8.89 36.04
C ARG A 301 -15.77 -9.36 35.87
N TYR A 302 -16.00 -10.35 35.03
CA TYR A 302 -17.34 -10.86 34.78
C TYR A 302 -17.83 -11.84 35.85
N GLY A 303 -16.92 -12.60 36.46
CA GLY A 303 -17.26 -13.56 37.51
C GLY A 303 -17.70 -12.90 38.82
N ALA A 304 -17.15 -11.73 39.16
CA ALA A 304 -17.53 -10.95 40.34
C ALA A 304 -18.34 -9.69 39.98
N ASN A 305 -18.77 -9.55 38.72
CA ASN A 305 -19.56 -8.42 38.21
C ASN A 305 -18.99 -7.05 38.59
N LEU A 306 -17.69 -6.89 38.38
CA LEU A 306 -16.91 -5.73 38.83
C LEU A 306 -16.92 -4.57 37.82
N ASP A 307 -17.80 -4.57 36.82
CA ASP A 307 -17.82 -3.54 35.78
C ASP A 307 -17.95 -2.13 36.37
N ASP A 308 -18.97 -1.90 37.18
CA ASP A 308 -19.23 -0.59 37.81
C ASP A 308 -18.11 -0.19 38.79
N VAL A 309 -17.55 -1.17 39.51
CA VAL A 309 -16.49 -0.96 40.51
C VAL A 309 -15.17 -0.57 39.83
N LEU A 310 -14.81 -1.24 38.75
CA LEU A 310 -13.59 -0.95 38.00
C LEU A 310 -13.70 0.39 37.29
N GLU A 311 -14.87 0.76 36.77
CA GLU A 311 -15.11 2.07 36.17
C GLU A 311 -15.02 3.20 37.21
N GLN A 312 -15.58 3.00 38.41
CA GLN A 312 -15.40 3.94 39.52
C GLN A 312 -13.94 4.06 39.95
N MET A 313 -13.22 2.95 40.08
CA MET A 313 -11.79 2.97 40.43
C MET A 313 -10.92 3.66 39.38
N ILE A 314 -11.29 3.61 38.09
CA ILE A 314 -10.58 4.36 37.05
C ILE A 314 -10.88 5.86 37.16
N GLN A 315 -12.13 6.25 37.41
CA GLN A 315 -12.49 7.66 37.61
C GLN A 315 -11.88 8.25 38.88
N GLU A 316 -11.91 7.49 39.98
CA GLU A 316 -11.29 7.85 41.26
C GLU A 316 -9.77 7.78 41.16
N GLY A 317 -9.21 6.82 40.42
CA GLY A 317 -7.78 6.67 40.14
C GLY A 317 -7.23 7.76 39.23
N GLU A 318 -7.97 8.23 38.23
CA GLU A 318 -7.60 9.44 37.46
C GLU A 318 -7.68 10.69 38.35
N GLY A 319 -8.64 10.76 39.28
CA GLY A 319 -8.70 11.79 40.33
C GLY A 319 -7.61 11.68 41.40
N ALA A 320 -7.15 10.47 41.71
CA ALA A 320 -6.13 10.17 42.70
C ALA A 320 -4.73 10.19 42.11
N VAL A 321 -4.51 9.94 40.82
CA VAL A 321 -3.23 10.18 40.13
C VAL A 321 -2.93 11.68 40.07
N ILE A 322 -3.97 12.52 39.96
CA ILE A 322 -3.86 13.97 40.16
C ILE A 322 -3.50 14.29 41.64
N GLY A 323 -3.94 13.49 42.62
CA GLY A 323 -3.61 13.64 44.05
C GLY A 323 -2.28 12.99 44.52
N GLU A 324 -1.84 11.90 43.88
CA GLU A 324 -0.66 11.08 44.22
C GLU A 324 0.57 11.51 43.42
N GLN A 325 0.43 12.15 42.26
CA GLN A 325 1.54 12.94 41.69
C GLN A 325 1.91 14.10 42.63
N HIS A 326 0.95 14.59 43.43
CA HIS A 326 1.18 15.55 44.50
C HIS A 326 1.72 14.93 45.81
N SER A 327 1.50 13.64 46.10
CA SER A 327 1.94 12.97 47.34
C SER A 327 3.22 12.11 47.19
N SER A 328 3.45 11.45 46.06
CA SER A 328 4.64 10.61 45.82
C SER A 328 5.93 11.41 45.59
N ALA A 329 5.82 12.70 45.23
CA ALA A 329 6.94 13.65 45.26
C ALA A 329 7.39 14.00 46.70
N VAL A 330 6.58 13.66 47.71
CA VAL A 330 6.85 13.92 49.14
C VAL A 330 7.51 12.71 49.82
N GLU A 331 7.24 11.47 49.38
CA GLU A 331 7.80 10.26 50.01
C GLU A 331 9.12 9.76 49.37
N THR A 332 9.37 10.05 48.08
CA THR A 332 10.58 9.56 47.37
C THR A 332 11.89 10.23 47.82
N SER A 333 11.84 11.22 48.73
CA SER A 333 13.06 11.77 49.34
C SER A 333 13.46 11.09 50.66
N MET A 334 12.74 10.05 51.09
CA MET A 334 13.03 9.32 52.33
C MET A 334 12.91 7.81 52.06
N SER A 335 13.94 7.08 51.62
CA SER A 335 15.08 6.72 52.46
C SER A 335 16.04 5.84 51.66
N SER A 336 17.27 6.33 51.46
CA SER A 336 18.44 5.46 51.38
C SER A 336 19.17 5.53 52.73
N HIS A 337 19.39 4.35 53.30
CA HIS A 337 20.21 3.98 54.46
C HIS A 337 19.58 3.94 55.86
N GLU A 338 19.28 2.70 56.25
CA GLU A 338 19.49 2.16 57.58
C GLU A 338 20.97 2.33 58.00
N GLU A 339 21.22 3.10 59.07
CA GLU A 339 21.94 2.63 60.25
C GLU A 339 21.98 3.71 61.35
N ARG A 340 21.16 3.51 62.40
CA ARG A 340 21.53 3.53 63.84
C ARG A 340 20.36 3.97 64.74
N LYS A 341 20.15 3.14 65.76
CA LYS A 341 19.21 3.20 66.90
C LYS A 341 19.14 4.57 67.63
N PRO A 342 18.06 4.86 68.42
CA PRO A 342 17.07 5.92 68.13
C PRO A 342 17.06 7.16 69.07
N VAL A 343 16.56 8.30 68.51
CA VAL A 343 15.59 9.37 68.99
C VAL A 343 15.86 10.07 70.36
N PRO A 344 15.76 11.43 70.54
CA PRO A 344 14.58 12.30 70.21
C PRO A 344 14.74 13.76 69.70
N ASN A 345 13.72 14.16 68.92
CA ASN A 345 13.02 15.45 68.67
C ASN A 345 13.76 16.81 68.56
N THR A 346 13.65 17.47 67.39
CA THR A 346 13.63 18.94 67.21
C THR A 346 13.00 19.34 65.86
N ASP A 347 12.09 20.31 65.90
CA ASP A 347 11.35 20.90 64.77
C ASP A 347 12.25 21.63 63.74
N ILE A 348 11.92 21.56 62.44
CA ILE A 348 12.59 22.30 61.34
C ILE A 348 11.55 23.20 60.61
N PRO A 349 11.90 24.43 60.17
CA PRO A 349 10.94 25.50 59.87
C PRO A 349 10.34 25.45 58.46
N VAL A 350 9.08 25.89 58.36
CA VAL A 350 8.14 25.84 57.20
C VAL A 350 8.56 26.65 55.96
N GLN A 351 9.55 27.55 56.04
CA GLN A 351 9.88 28.50 54.97
C GLN A 351 10.54 27.89 53.70
N ASN A 352 11.06 26.66 53.77
CA ASN A 352 11.76 26.03 52.63
C ASN A 352 10.85 25.25 51.67
N ILE A 353 9.61 24.92 52.06
CA ILE A 353 8.72 24.10 51.23
C ILE A 353 8.02 24.97 50.17
N ASP A 354 7.59 26.17 50.56
CA ASP A 354 6.90 27.10 49.65
C ASP A 354 7.82 27.57 48.52
N THR A 355 9.10 27.80 48.81
CA THR A 355 10.11 28.20 47.82
C THR A 355 10.42 27.09 46.81
N ILE A 356 10.41 25.82 47.22
CA ILE A 356 10.61 24.67 46.33
C ILE A 356 9.40 24.49 45.40
N ASN A 357 8.18 24.70 45.91
CA ASN A 357 6.96 24.60 45.11
C ASN A 357 6.89 25.73 44.06
N GLU A 358 7.29 26.95 44.39
CA GLU A 358 7.43 28.04 43.42
C GLU A 358 8.46 27.72 42.33
N LEU A 359 9.58 27.09 42.67
CA LEU A 359 10.59 26.69 41.70
C LEU A 359 10.10 25.58 40.76
N ARG A 360 9.31 24.62 41.26
CA ARG A 360 8.69 23.57 40.44
C ARG A 360 7.65 24.13 39.48
N ALA A 361 6.78 25.02 39.96
CA ALA A 361 5.81 25.70 39.11
C ALA A 361 6.50 26.56 38.03
N ARG A 362 7.64 27.17 38.35
CA ARG A 362 8.48 27.84 37.34
C ARG A 362 9.07 26.84 36.35
N LEU A 363 9.56 25.68 36.80
CA LEU A 363 10.15 24.67 35.93
C LEU A 363 9.11 24.12 34.94
N GLU A 364 7.91 23.80 35.40
CA GLU A 364 6.82 23.33 34.55
C GLU A 364 6.37 24.41 33.55
N ASN A 365 6.24 25.66 34.00
CA ASN A 365 5.98 26.78 33.08
C ASN A 365 7.09 26.94 32.03
N THR A 366 8.37 26.83 32.43
CA THR A 366 9.48 26.91 31.48
C THR A 366 9.50 25.74 30.50
N GLN A 367 9.08 24.54 30.91
CA GLN A 367 8.95 23.38 30.03
C GLN A 367 7.80 23.56 29.03
N GLN A 368 6.64 24.02 29.49
CA GLN A 368 5.53 24.35 28.59
C GLN A 368 5.89 25.49 27.62
N GLU A 369 6.66 26.49 28.07
CA GLU A 369 7.19 27.53 27.19
C GLU A 369 8.21 26.98 26.20
N LEU A 370 9.07 26.04 26.60
CA LEU A 370 10.01 25.35 25.72
C LEU A 370 9.27 24.54 24.64
N GLU A 371 8.22 23.80 25.01
CA GLU A 371 7.39 23.06 24.06
C GLU A 371 6.66 23.99 23.09
N ARG A 372 6.12 25.11 23.58
CA ARG A 372 5.48 26.12 22.72
C ARG A 372 6.48 26.79 21.78
N THR A 373 7.70 27.05 22.23
CA THR A 373 8.75 27.69 21.42
C THR A 373 9.32 26.72 20.38
N THR A 374 9.50 25.45 20.72
CA THR A 374 9.93 24.40 19.77
C THR A 374 8.87 24.16 18.69
N GLN A 375 7.59 24.07 19.03
CA GLN A 375 6.51 23.99 18.04
C GLN A 375 6.49 25.21 17.10
N LYS A 376 6.71 26.42 17.63
CA LYS A 376 6.83 27.63 16.81
C LYS A 376 8.06 27.59 15.91
N LEU A 377 9.18 27.05 16.38
CA LEU A 377 10.40 26.89 15.59
C LEU A 377 10.17 25.95 14.41
N TYR A 378 9.54 24.79 14.64
CA TYR A 378 9.21 23.85 13.56
C TYR A 378 8.26 24.46 12.54
N PHE A 379 7.27 25.23 13.00
CA PHE A 379 6.36 25.93 12.11
C PHE A 379 7.07 27.01 11.26
N THR A 380 7.95 27.83 11.86
CA THR A 380 8.70 28.85 11.10
C THR A 380 9.73 28.24 10.17
N ALA A 381 10.35 27.11 10.55
CA ALA A 381 11.23 26.32 9.68
C ALA A 381 10.46 25.80 8.46
N ALA A 382 9.29 25.20 8.65
CA ALA A 382 8.42 24.74 7.57
C ALA A 382 8.01 25.89 6.62
N GLN A 383 7.64 27.05 7.16
CA GLN A 383 7.33 28.24 6.37
C GLN A 383 8.54 28.74 5.58
N LEU A 384 9.71 28.82 6.20
CA LEU A 384 10.95 29.25 5.56
C LEU A 384 11.33 28.31 4.40
N ARG A 385 11.22 26.99 4.60
CA ARG A 385 11.44 25.99 3.55
C ARG A 385 10.43 26.13 2.42
N GLY A 386 9.15 26.34 2.73
CA GLY A 386 8.11 26.60 1.74
C GLY A 386 8.41 27.84 0.88
N VAL A 387 8.88 28.92 1.50
CA VAL A 387 9.31 30.13 0.79
C VAL A 387 10.56 29.87 -0.05
N ARG A 388 11.58 29.19 0.48
CA ARG A 388 12.79 28.80 -0.28
C ARG A 388 12.44 27.97 -1.52
N ALA A 389 11.49 27.04 -1.38
CA ALA A 389 10.99 26.24 -2.49
C ALA A 389 10.33 27.09 -3.58
N GLN A 390 9.52 28.10 -3.19
CA GLN A 390 8.90 29.03 -4.15
C GLN A 390 9.92 29.88 -4.93
N TYR A 391 11.04 30.25 -4.30
CA TYR A 391 12.12 31.01 -4.93
C TYR A 391 13.22 30.13 -5.57
N GLY A 392 13.02 28.81 -5.63
CA GLY A 392 13.98 27.87 -6.24
C GLY A 392 15.31 27.73 -5.49
N LEU A 393 15.35 28.12 -4.21
CA LEU A 393 16.53 28.14 -3.32
C LEU A 393 16.63 26.86 -2.47
N ILE A 394 16.23 25.71 -3.02
CA ILE A 394 16.41 24.41 -2.36
C ILE A 394 17.88 24.01 -2.57
N SER A 395 18.73 24.25 -1.58
CA SER A 395 20.15 23.88 -1.64
C SER A 395 20.31 22.36 -1.63
N SER A 396 21.28 21.83 -2.38
CA SER A 396 21.70 20.43 -2.35
C SER A 396 22.41 20.02 -1.05
N GLU A 397 22.60 20.95 -0.12
CA GLU A 397 23.25 20.72 1.19
C GLU A 397 22.27 20.23 2.28
N GLU A 398 20.96 20.22 2.02
CA GLU A 398 19.97 19.64 2.93
C GLU A 398 19.93 18.11 2.71
N ASP A 399 20.94 17.40 3.22
CA ASP A 399 20.99 15.94 3.18
C ASP A 399 20.01 15.34 4.22
N TYR A 400 18.86 14.89 3.74
CA TYR A 400 17.82 14.21 4.53
C TYR A 400 18.06 12.71 4.70
N SER A 401 19.28 12.22 4.40
CA SER A 401 19.59 10.78 4.49
C SER A 401 19.75 10.26 5.93
N SER A 402 19.76 11.15 6.93
CA SER A 402 19.88 10.77 8.35
C SER A 402 18.53 10.65 9.05
N LYS A 403 18.43 9.68 9.97
CA LYS A 403 17.21 9.39 10.74
C LYS A 403 16.71 10.61 11.54
N GLU A 404 17.63 11.34 12.17
CA GLU A 404 17.31 12.54 12.98
C GLU A 404 16.71 13.65 12.11
N ARG A 405 17.22 13.85 10.89
CA ARG A 405 16.67 14.86 9.95
C ARG A 405 15.32 14.47 9.37
N ILE A 406 15.06 13.18 9.19
CA ILE A 406 13.73 12.70 8.78
C ILE A 406 12.71 12.95 9.91
N GLU A 407 13.07 12.66 11.17
CA GLU A 407 12.22 12.91 12.32
C GLU A 407 11.92 14.42 12.51
N GLU A 408 12.91 15.29 12.31
CA GLU A 408 12.69 16.75 12.31
C GLU A 408 11.74 17.20 11.19
N LEU A 409 11.88 16.64 9.98
CA LEU A 409 11.04 16.98 8.84
C LEU A 409 9.59 16.51 9.04
N GLU A 410 9.39 15.36 9.68
CA GLU A 410 8.07 14.90 10.11
C GLU A 410 7.46 15.86 11.14
N GLN A 411 8.22 16.30 12.14
CA GLN A 411 7.76 17.27 13.15
C GLN A 411 7.42 18.64 12.56
N GLU A 412 8.22 19.12 11.59
CA GLU A 412 7.92 20.34 10.81
C GLU A 412 6.60 20.20 10.03
N CYS A 413 6.37 19.05 9.40
CA CYS A 413 5.15 18.77 8.64
C CYS A 413 3.91 18.71 9.55
N ASP A 414 4.01 18.00 10.68
CA ASP A 414 2.91 17.86 11.64
C ASP A 414 2.55 19.20 12.30
N ALA A 415 3.55 20.00 12.67
CA ALA A 415 3.34 21.36 13.18
C ALA A 415 2.61 22.25 12.16
N PHE A 416 2.97 22.14 10.88
CA PHE A 416 2.33 22.88 9.81
C PHE A 416 0.87 22.42 9.56
N LEU A 417 0.63 21.11 9.47
CA LEU A 417 -0.70 20.55 9.23
C LEU A 417 -1.67 20.79 10.40
N SER A 418 -1.18 20.68 11.64
CA SER A 418 -1.99 20.95 12.83
C SER A 418 -2.44 22.41 12.89
N PHE A 419 -1.55 23.36 12.57
CA PHE A 419 -1.90 24.78 12.46
C PHE A 419 -3.00 25.03 11.42
N PHE A 420 -2.83 24.52 10.20
CA PHE A 420 -3.86 24.66 9.16
C PHE A 420 -5.17 23.98 9.54
N GLY A 421 -5.12 22.84 10.23
CA GLY A 421 -6.29 22.16 10.76
C GLY A 421 -7.08 23.02 11.77
N MET A 422 -6.38 23.77 12.63
CA MET A 422 -6.99 24.70 13.58
C MET A 422 -7.59 25.92 12.89
N GLU A 423 -6.83 26.58 12.01
CA GLU A 423 -7.30 27.72 11.22
C GLU A 423 -8.51 27.36 10.36
N TRP A 424 -8.50 26.17 9.75
CA TRP A 424 -9.62 25.67 8.96
C TRP A 424 -10.89 25.45 9.81
N LYS A 425 -10.74 24.91 11.03
CA LYS A 425 -11.84 24.78 11.98
C LYS A 425 -12.38 26.14 12.42
N GLU A 426 -11.50 27.08 12.73
CA GLU A 426 -11.87 28.46 13.08
C GLU A 426 -12.59 29.17 11.93
N ALA A 427 -12.05 29.09 10.72
CA ALA A 427 -12.64 29.67 9.52
C ALA A 427 -14.03 29.09 9.28
N LYS A 428 -14.20 27.76 9.35
CA LYS A 428 -15.52 27.12 9.28
C LYS A 428 -16.46 27.60 10.37
N LYS A 429 -15.99 27.77 11.60
CA LYS A 429 -16.78 28.28 12.73
C LYS A 429 -17.22 29.74 12.50
N LYS A 430 -16.32 30.59 12.00
CA LYS A 430 -16.61 31.99 11.64
C LYS A 430 -17.61 32.06 10.48
N MET A 431 -17.44 31.25 9.43
CA MET A 431 -18.38 31.17 8.30
C MET A 431 -19.75 30.65 8.73
N ARG A 432 -19.82 29.61 9.58
CA ARG A 432 -21.10 29.13 10.14
C ARG A 432 -21.81 30.21 10.94
N ARG A 433 -21.10 30.94 11.81
CA ARG A 433 -21.70 32.06 12.56
C ARG A 433 -22.18 33.19 11.66
N LYS A 434 -21.44 33.50 10.59
CA LYS A 434 -21.76 34.62 9.69
C LYS A 434 -22.91 34.31 8.72
N TYR A 435 -22.99 33.09 8.19
CA TYR A 435 -23.91 32.75 7.11
C TYR A 435 -25.07 31.83 7.52
N LEU A 436 -24.90 30.99 8.56
CA LEU A 436 -25.94 30.05 9.00
C LEU A 436 -26.73 30.53 10.22
N TRP A 437 -26.23 31.53 10.95
CA TRP A 437 -26.93 32.07 12.14
C TRP A 437 -26.77 33.59 12.30
N PRO A 438 -27.22 34.40 11.32
CA PRO A 438 -27.27 35.84 11.52
C PRO A 438 -28.18 36.14 12.72
N LYS A 439 -27.64 36.77 13.77
CA LYS A 439 -28.46 37.28 14.88
C LYS A 439 -29.55 38.17 14.29
N LYS A 440 -30.82 37.89 14.59
CA LYS A 440 -31.91 38.85 14.39
C LYS A 440 -31.54 40.10 15.18
N GLU A 441 -31.34 41.22 14.50
CA GLU A 441 -31.31 42.53 15.13
C GLU A 441 -32.66 42.74 15.83
N THR A 442 -32.64 42.80 17.15
CA THR A 442 -33.72 43.36 17.95
C THR A 442 -33.81 44.84 17.60
N LYS A 443 -34.89 45.22 16.90
CA LYS A 443 -35.35 46.61 16.88
C LYS A 443 -35.74 46.99 18.30
N GLU A 444 -34.93 47.79 18.96
CA GLU A 444 -35.34 48.61 20.10
C GLU A 444 -35.27 50.08 19.68
N ASN A 445 -36.46 50.65 19.51
CA ASN A 445 -36.89 52.01 19.85
C ASN A 445 -35.96 53.18 19.46
N GLU A 446 -36.32 53.86 18.37
CA GLU A 446 -36.19 55.32 18.27
C GLU A 446 -37.46 55.94 18.86
N ASP A 447 -37.32 56.56 20.04
CA ASP A 447 -38.02 57.78 20.43
C ASP A 447 -37.04 58.95 20.28
#